data_AF-A0AAJ4RCV4-F1
#
_entry.id   AF-A0AAJ4RCV4-F1
#
_cell.length_a   1.000
_cell.length_b   1.000
_cell.length_c   1.000
_cell.angle_alpha   90.00
_cell.angle_beta   90.00
_cell.angle_gamma   90.00
#
_symmetry.space_group_name_H-M   'P 1'
#
loop_
_entity.id
_entity.type
_entity.pdbx_description
1 polymer ?
#
loop_
_entity_poly.entity_id
_entity_poly.type
_entity_poly.pdbx_seq_one_letter_code
_entity_poly.pdbx_strand_id
1 'polypeptide(L)'
;MKLENKNKGVSMKFAKLLLAGAIATGLTVSVAMADYNVGFKYYSKFIKRKAHIKAPKFVQALGVQTVDQLKALFKDNGKPLIEKLKAKGLDKAAAGVEKIIKKGKLKDLEDFLVGIMEGKIPAGCS
;
A
#
# COMPACT_ATOMS: atom_id res chain seq x y z
N MET A 1 47.01 -6.06 45.67
CA MET A 1 46.20 -4.95 45.09
C MET A 1 45.93 -5.30 43.64
N LYS A 2 44.70 -5.67 43.24
CA LYS A 2 43.64 -4.79 42.66
C LYS A 2 44.22 -3.96 41.49
N LEU A 3 43.71 -3.97 40.26
CA LEU A 3 42.42 -4.41 39.70
C LEU A 3 42.55 -4.37 38.15
N GLU A 4 42.59 -5.51 37.46
CA GLU A 4 42.30 -5.55 36.01
C GLU A 4 40.79 -5.58 35.82
N ASN A 5 40.28 -4.59 35.12
CA ASN A 5 38.85 -4.32 34.98
C ASN A 5 38.38 -4.65 33.56
N LYS A 6 37.20 -5.28 33.52
CA LYS A 6 36.22 -5.37 32.41
C LYS A 6 36.41 -6.44 31.34
N ASN A 7 35.90 -7.62 31.69
CA ASN A 7 34.62 -8.13 31.17
C ASN A 7 34.20 -7.64 29.77
N LYS A 8 34.35 -8.51 28.76
CA LYS A 8 33.61 -8.43 27.49
C LYS A 8 33.09 -9.81 27.09
N GLY A 9 32.12 -10.29 27.85
CA GLY A 9 31.24 -11.36 27.44
C GLY A 9 29.79 -10.86 27.42
N VAL A 10 29.36 -10.16 26.37
CA VAL A 10 27.97 -10.15 25.91
C VAL A 10 27.96 -9.90 24.41
N SER A 11 27.52 -10.90 23.67
CA SER A 11 27.26 -10.87 22.23
C SER A 11 26.12 -9.88 21.94
N MET A 12 26.45 -8.60 21.76
CA MET A 12 25.51 -7.56 21.33
C MET A 12 25.24 -7.69 19.83
N LYS A 13 24.35 -8.61 19.44
CA LYS A 13 23.71 -8.63 18.10
C LYS A 13 22.28 -8.07 18.13
N PHE A 14 22.05 -7.00 18.89
CA PHE A 14 20.75 -6.29 18.90
C PHE A 14 20.84 -4.75 18.92
N ALA A 15 22.04 -4.18 18.85
CA ALA A 15 22.25 -2.72 18.90
C ALA A 15 22.17 -2.02 17.52
N LYS A 16 21.42 -2.57 16.56
CA LYS A 16 21.24 -1.97 15.21
C LYS A 16 19.80 -1.53 14.92
N LEU A 17 18.97 -1.42 15.95
CA LEU A 17 17.52 -1.23 15.83
C LEU A 17 17.02 0.07 16.48
N LEU A 18 17.75 1.18 16.34
CA LEU A 18 17.29 2.50 16.79
C LEU A 18 17.87 3.64 15.93
N LEU A 19 17.71 3.56 14.60
CA LEU A 19 17.92 4.74 13.76
C LEU A 19 17.12 4.67 12.46
N ALA A 20 15.85 5.09 12.53
CA ALA A 20 15.15 5.87 11.50
C ALA A 20 13.64 5.82 11.76
N GLY A 21 13.02 7.00 11.87
CA GLY A 21 11.58 7.13 11.69
C GLY A 21 10.82 7.75 12.85
N ALA A 22 11.25 8.93 13.32
CA ALA A 22 10.30 9.87 13.91
C ALA A 22 9.39 10.37 12.78
N ILE A 23 8.16 9.84 12.69
CA ILE A 23 7.04 10.53 12.04
C ILE A 23 6.06 10.86 13.16
N ALA A 24 6.34 11.96 13.85
CA ALA A 24 5.39 12.62 14.72
C ALA A 24 4.88 13.86 13.98
N THR A 25 3.82 13.70 13.18
CA THR A 25 2.93 14.79 12.78
C THR A 25 1.50 14.24 12.65
N GLY A 26 0.60 14.78 13.47
CA GLY A 26 -0.84 14.80 13.20
C GLY A 26 -1.65 13.57 13.62
N LEU A 27 -2.04 13.53 14.89
CA LEU A 27 -3.22 12.80 15.35
C LEU A 27 -4.49 13.46 14.79
N THR A 28 -4.83 13.19 13.53
CA THR A 28 -6.19 13.37 12.98
C THR A 28 -6.54 12.23 12.02
N VAL A 29 -6.15 11.00 12.38
CA VAL A 29 -6.34 9.83 11.52
C VAL A 29 -6.84 8.65 12.33
N SER A 30 -8.15 8.58 12.47
CA SER A 30 -8.78 7.38 13.03
C SER A 30 -9.72 6.71 12.04
N VAL A 31 -10.28 7.45 11.07
CA VAL A 31 -11.17 6.90 10.03
C VAL A 31 -10.47 6.77 8.67
N ALA A 32 -9.89 7.85 8.12
CA ALA A 32 -9.22 7.80 6.80
C ALA A 32 -8.00 6.86 6.71
N MET A 33 -7.28 6.62 7.82
CA MET A 33 -6.17 5.63 7.83
C MET A 33 -6.67 4.18 7.94
N ALA A 34 -7.87 3.95 8.50
CA ALA A 34 -8.44 2.61 8.58
C ALA A 34 -8.81 2.12 7.18
N ASP A 35 -9.55 2.93 6.42
CA ASP A 35 -9.93 2.62 5.04
C ASP A 35 -8.71 2.47 4.13
N TYR A 36 -7.71 3.35 4.28
CA TYR A 36 -6.43 3.25 3.56
C TYR A 36 -5.67 1.94 3.83
N ASN A 37 -5.54 1.53 5.11
CA ASN A 37 -4.83 0.31 5.48
C ASN A 37 -5.60 -0.96 5.06
N VAL A 38 -6.93 -0.91 5.12
CA VAL A 38 -7.79 -1.98 4.59
C VAL A 38 -7.62 -2.08 3.08
N GLY A 39 -7.65 -0.95 2.36
CA GLY A 39 -7.37 -0.87 0.94
C GLY A 39 -6.03 -1.50 0.57
N PHE A 40 -4.95 -1.15 1.29
CA PHE A 40 -3.64 -1.76 1.11
C PHE A 40 -3.64 -3.27 1.35
N LYS A 41 -4.30 -3.75 2.42
CA LYS A 41 -4.40 -5.19 2.72
C LYS A 41 -5.08 -5.95 1.59
N TYR A 42 -6.18 -5.43 1.06
CA TYR A 42 -6.93 -6.06 -0.02
C TYR A 42 -6.19 -5.96 -1.36
N TYR A 43 -5.62 -4.81 -1.67
CA TYR A 43 -4.71 -4.63 -2.81
C TYR A 43 -3.57 -5.65 -2.76
N SER A 44 -2.92 -5.78 -1.60
CA SER A 44 -1.79 -6.70 -1.41
C SER A 44 -2.22 -8.16 -1.60
N LYS A 45 -3.36 -8.54 -1.03
CA LYS A 45 -3.89 -9.91 -1.08
C LYS A 45 -4.37 -10.33 -2.46
N PHE A 46 -5.07 -9.46 -3.18
CA PHE A 46 -5.79 -9.81 -4.42
C PHE A 46 -5.11 -9.31 -5.69
N ILE A 47 -4.34 -8.22 -5.63
CA ILE A 47 -3.65 -7.63 -6.78
C ILE A 47 -2.15 -7.90 -6.67
N LYS A 48 -1.45 -7.38 -5.65
CA LYS A 48 0.03 -7.51 -5.52
C LYS A 48 0.46 -8.98 -5.54
N ARG A 49 -0.13 -9.84 -4.71
CA ARG A 49 0.24 -11.27 -4.63
C ARG A 49 -0.11 -12.09 -5.89
N LYS A 50 -1.03 -11.61 -6.72
CA LYS A 50 -1.52 -12.36 -7.89
C LYS A 50 -0.89 -11.86 -9.19
N ALA A 51 -0.84 -10.55 -9.37
CA ALA A 51 -0.28 -9.88 -10.54
C ALA A 51 1.20 -9.52 -10.36
N HIS A 52 1.76 -9.61 -9.14
CA HIS A 52 3.14 -9.19 -8.82
C HIS A 52 3.41 -7.71 -9.11
N ILE A 53 2.36 -6.87 -9.06
CA ILE A 53 2.45 -5.43 -9.31
C ILE A 53 2.45 -4.67 -7.98
N LYS A 54 3.39 -3.74 -7.81
CA LYS A 54 3.41 -2.80 -6.66
C LYS A 54 2.42 -1.67 -6.90
N ALA A 55 1.83 -1.11 -5.84
CA ALA A 55 0.84 -0.03 -5.93
C ALA A 55 1.26 1.16 -6.81
N PRO A 56 2.48 1.73 -6.70
CA PRO A 56 2.90 2.82 -7.59
C PRO A 56 2.97 2.38 -9.05
N LYS A 57 3.46 1.17 -9.33
CA LYS A 57 3.49 0.60 -10.69
C LYS A 57 2.09 0.32 -11.23
N PHE A 58 1.15 -0.02 -10.36
CA PHE A 58 -0.25 -0.20 -10.72
C PHE A 58 -0.91 1.11 -11.13
N VAL A 59 -0.74 2.18 -10.35
CA VAL A 59 -1.23 3.52 -10.73
C VAL A 59 -0.59 4.00 -12.03
N GLN A 60 0.72 3.78 -12.21
CA GLN A 60 1.41 4.07 -13.48
C GLN A 60 0.83 3.26 -14.66
N ALA A 61 0.54 1.97 -14.46
CA ALA A 61 -0.04 1.12 -15.51
C ALA A 61 -1.45 1.56 -15.92
N LEU A 62 -2.21 2.14 -14.99
CA LEU A 62 -3.50 2.77 -15.27
C LEU A 62 -3.36 4.06 -16.08
N GLY A 63 -2.18 4.66 -16.16
CA GLY A 63 -1.93 5.88 -16.93
C GLY A 63 -2.79 7.06 -16.48
N VAL A 64 -3.12 7.13 -15.19
CA VAL A 64 -3.87 8.24 -14.59
C VAL A 64 -2.89 9.27 -14.06
N GLN A 65 -3.14 10.55 -14.36
CA GLN A 65 -2.28 11.65 -13.90
C GLN A 65 -2.90 12.40 -12.72
N THR A 66 -4.22 12.40 -12.60
CA THR A 66 -4.96 13.12 -11.55
C THR A 66 -5.83 12.18 -10.71
N VAL A 67 -6.10 12.61 -9.48
CA VAL A 67 -7.00 11.90 -8.56
C VAL A 67 -8.41 11.76 -9.16
N ASP A 68 -8.92 12.78 -9.85
CA ASP A 68 -10.21 12.71 -10.54
C ASP A 68 -10.25 11.64 -11.63
N GLN A 69 -9.18 11.53 -12.43
CA GLN A 69 -9.07 10.46 -13.44
C GLN A 69 -9.06 9.08 -12.78
N LEU A 70 -8.39 8.94 -11.63
CA LEU A 70 -8.42 7.70 -10.87
C LEU A 70 -9.84 7.40 -10.37
N LYS A 71 -10.50 8.35 -9.70
CA LYS A 71 -11.88 8.20 -9.19
C LYS A 71 -12.88 7.87 -10.31
N ALA A 72 -12.69 8.41 -11.50
CA ALA A 72 -13.50 8.07 -12.67
C ALA A 72 -13.43 6.57 -13.02
N LEU A 73 -12.30 5.89 -12.76
CA LEU A 73 -12.16 4.44 -12.97
C LEU A 73 -12.92 3.61 -11.91
N PHE A 74 -13.26 4.19 -10.77
CA PHE A 74 -14.01 3.54 -9.70
C PHE A 74 -15.54 3.70 -9.82
N LYS A 75 -16.01 4.55 -10.76
CA LYS A 75 -17.44 4.66 -11.11
C LYS A 75 -17.99 3.32 -11.60
N ASP A 76 -19.32 3.18 -11.58
CA ASP A 76 -20.00 1.97 -12.06
C ASP A 76 -19.48 0.67 -11.43
N ASN A 77 -19.21 0.71 -10.11
CA ASN A 77 -18.61 -0.39 -9.35
C ASN A 77 -17.23 -0.83 -9.88
N GLY A 78 -16.43 0.08 -10.42
CA GLY A 78 -15.07 -0.22 -10.90
C GLY A 78 -15.03 -0.97 -12.23
N LYS A 79 -16.14 -1.02 -12.98
CA LYS A 79 -16.16 -1.51 -14.37
C LYS A 79 -15.08 -0.86 -15.25
N PRO A 80 -14.95 0.49 -15.32
CA PRO A 80 -13.93 1.11 -16.16
C PRO A 80 -12.51 0.76 -15.70
N LEU A 81 -12.27 0.56 -14.39
CA LEU A 81 -11.00 0.05 -13.89
C LEU A 81 -10.69 -1.36 -14.42
N ILE A 82 -11.66 -2.27 -14.38
CA ILE A 82 -11.49 -3.65 -14.87
C ILE A 82 -11.21 -3.67 -16.38
N GLU A 83 -11.98 -2.92 -17.16
CA GLU A 83 -11.80 -2.84 -18.61
C GLU A 83 -10.43 -2.28 -18.97
N LYS A 84 -10.00 -1.22 -18.29
CA LYS A 84 -8.67 -0.64 -18.50
C LYS A 84 -7.55 -1.62 -18.16
N LEU A 85 -7.71 -2.41 -17.09
CA LEU A 85 -6.74 -3.44 -16.71
C LEU A 85 -6.68 -4.57 -17.74
N LYS A 86 -7.83 -5.05 -18.23
CA LYS A 86 -7.89 -6.06 -19.30
C LYS A 86 -7.29 -5.56 -20.60
N ALA A 87 -7.58 -4.31 -21.00
CA ALA A 87 -7.00 -3.68 -22.18
C ALA A 87 -5.46 -3.54 -22.09
N LYS A 88 -4.90 -3.50 -20.88
CA LYS A 88 -3.45 -3.50 -20.62
C LYS A 88 -2.85 -4.91 -20.47
N GLY A 89 -3.62 -5.97 -20.68
CA GLY A 89 -3.17 -7.37 -20.48
C GLY A 89 -2.95 -7.73 -19.01
N LEU A 90 -3.58 -7.00 -18.08
CA LEU A 90 -3.45 -7.20 -16.63
C LEU A 90 -4.64 -8.00 -16.07
N ASP A 91 -4.98 -9.12 -16.70
CA ASP A 91 -6.14 -9.96 -16.35
C ASP A 91 -6.12 -10.43 -14.89
N LYS A 92 -4.94 -10.73 -14.34
CA LYS A 92 -4.79 -11.10 -12.92
C LYS A 92 -5.13 -9.95 -11.98
N ALA A 93 -4.81 -8.72 -12.38
CA ALA A 93 -5.12 -7.54 -11.60
C ALA A 93 -6.61 -7.19 -11.71
N ALA A 94 -7.20 -7.30 -12.91
CA ALA A 94 -8.63 -7.20 -13.15
C ALA A 94 -9.43 -8.18 -12.27
N ALA A 95 -9.05 -9.46 -12.27
CA ALA A 95 -9.66 -10.49 -11.42
C ALA A 95 -9.48 -10.19 -9.91
N GLY A 96 -8.38 -9.53 -9.54
CA GLY A 96 -8.14 -9.03 -8.19
C GLY A 96 -9.14 -7.94 -7.80
N VAL A 97 -9.35 -6.96 -8.69
CA VAL A 97 -10.34 -5.88 -8.53
C VAL A 97 -11.76 -6.44 -8.45
N GLU A 98 -12.13 -7.39 -9.31
CA GLU A 98 -13.43 -8.07 -9.26
C GLU A 98 -13.70 -8.73 -7.88
N LYS A 99 -12.67 -9.34 -7.27
CA LYS A 99 -12.79 -9.91 -5.92
C LYS A 99 -12.97 -8.85 -4.84
N ILE A 100 -12.36 -7.69 -5.01
CA ILE A 100 -12.48 -6.57 -4.07
C ILE A 100 -13.89 -5.97 -4.16
N ILE A 101 -14.43 -5.81 -5.37
CA ILE A 101 -15.81 -5.36 -5.61
C ILE A 101 -16.81 -6.33 -4.99
N LYS A 102 -16.67 -7.64 -5.25
CA LYS A 102 -17.52 -8.68 -4.65
C LYS A 102 -17.50 -8.69 -3.11
N LYS A 103 -16.44 -8.15 -2.50
CA LYS A 103 -16.32 -8.03 -1.04
C LYS A 103 -16.81 -6.69 -0.49
N GLY A 104 -17.34 -5.80 -1.34
CA GLY A 104 -17.78 -4.46 -0.93
C GLY A 104 -16.62 -3.54 -0.50
N LYS A 105 -15.40 -3.85 -0.94
CA LYS A 105 -14.16 -3.17 -0.53
C LYS A 105 -13.56 -2.27 -1.61
N LEU A 106 -14.40 -1.88 -2.58
CA LEU A 106 -13.99 -1.04 -3.70
C LEU A 106 -13.59 0.37 -3.23
N LYS A 107 -14.34 0.94 -2.28
CA LYS A 107 -14.06 2.27 -1.73
C LYS A 107 -12.73 2.30 -0.95
N ASP A 108 -12.46 1.27 -0.13
CA ASP A 108 -11.17 1.15 0.57
C ASP A 108 -10.00 1.07 -0.44
N LEU A 109 -10.18 0.37 -1.57
CA LEU A 109 -9.18 0.33 -2.63
C LEU A 109 -8.98 1.70 -3.30
N GLU A 110 -10.06 2.45 -3.54
CA GLU A 110 -9.99 3.81 -4.05
C GLU A 110 -9.18 4.71 -3.11
N ASP A 111 -9.56 4.78 -1.83
CA ASP A 111 -8.87 5.58 -0.80
C ASP A 111 -7.38 5.24 -0.72
N PHE A 112 -7.05 3.94 -0.82
CA PHE A 112 -5.66 3.51 -0.87
C PHE A 112 -4.91 4.06 -2.09
N LEU A 113 -5.46 3.92 -3.30
CA LEU A 113 -4.79 4.38 -4.52
C LEU A 113 -4.73 5.91 -4.62
N VAL A 114 -5.79 6.60 -4.16
CA VAL A 114 -5.79 8.06 -4.03
C VAL A 114 -4.70 8.49 -3.07
N GLY A 115 -4.59 7.84 -1.91
CA GLY A 115 -3.50 8.08 -0.97
C GLY A 115 -2.11 7.92 -1.61
N ILE A 116 -1.90 6.90 -2.44
CA ILE A 116 -0.65 6.72 -3.20
C ILE A 116 -0.39 7.91 -4.15
N MET A 117 -1.41 8.41 -4.85
CA MET A 117 -1.28 9.58 -5.74
C MET A 117 -1.01 10.88 -4.96
N GLU A 118 -1.54 11.01 -3.75
CA GLU A 118 -1.27 12.13 -2.83
C GLU A 118 0.10 12.03 -2.13
N GLY A 119 0.90 11.00 -2.44
CA GLY A 119 2.23 10.80 -1.84
C GLY A 119 2.22 10.03 -0.51
N LYS A 120 1.06 9.56 -0.03
CA LYS A 120 0.97 8.62 1.10
C LYS A 120 1.35 7.23 0.59
N ILE A 121 2.64 6.90 0.62
CA ILE A 121 3.16 5.57 0.30
C ILE A 121 3.39 4.82 1.62
N PRO A 122 2.69 3.69 1.88
CA PRO A 122 2.89 2.97 3.12
C PRO A 122 4.23 2.23 3.10
N ALA A 123 4.81 2.03 4.27
CA ALA A 123 5.98 1.18 4.44
C ALA A 123 5.71 -0.21 3.81
N GLY A 124 6.51 -0.61 2.81
CA GLY A 124 6.35 -1.87 2.06
C GLY A 124 5.77 -1.74 0.64
N CYS A 125 5.56 -0.52 0.14
CA CYS A 125 5.34 -0.23 -1.28
C CYS A 125 6.62 0.11 -2.09
N SER A 126 7.78 0.23 -1.44
CA SER A 126 9.11 0.35 -2.08
C SER A 126 9.53 -0.92 -2.80
#